data_AF-A0A9P5T7Z4-F1
#
_entry.id   AF-A0A9P5T7Z4-F1
#
_cell.length_a   1.000
_cell.length_b   1.000
_cell.length_c   1.000
_cell.angle_alpha   90.00
_cell.angle_beta   90.00
_cell.angle_gamma   90.00
#
_symmetry.space_group_name_H-M   'P 1'
#
loop_
_entity.id
_entity.type
_entity.pdbx_description
1 polymer ?
#
loop_
_entity_poly.entity_id
_entity_poly.type
_entity_poly.pdbx_seq_one_letter_code
_entity_poly.pdbx_strand_id
1 'polypeptide(L)'
;MLLQYTSSDLLNSSITDLGSGVHLFAVHTESFYTTERVYHPLTGTQDTSVRRRRTVMTDVHQRRVAEIFWAGRVPHSIRIHGETLDDVTALFNGCDSVTIISHRSSELRVPTRIGAVWVATRRSLELRGNASGELQSAFYPNSVQVGHQFHPASMPGMGSHFLEIHELHSAQMVEMIVSCLIMEILRRNVFNVSPHDFDQHLGPCRHSDPTSRSLVARLAGPSRVWSTTV
;
A
#
# COMPACT_ATOMS: atom_id res chain seq x y z
N MET A 1 6.05 -18.02 7.42
CA MET A 1 4.84 -18.23 6.59
C MET A 1 5.04 -17.53 5.26
N LEU A 2 4.63 -18.14 4.14
CA LEU A 2 4.83 -17.58 2.81
C LEU A 2 3.48 -17.37 2.15
N LEU A 3 3.12 -16.10 1.95
CA LEU A 3 1.84 -15.73 1.33
C LEU A 3 2.03 -15.52 -0.18
N GLN A 4 1.13 -16.07 -0.98
CA GLN A 4 1.03 -15.83 -2.41
C GLN A 4 -0.27 -15.09 -2.73
N TYR A 5 -0.16 -14.05 -3.55
CA TYR A 5 -1.31 -13.37 -4.14
C TYR A 5 -1.69 -14.06 -5.45
N THR A 6 -2.99 -14.33 -5.64
CA THR A 6 -3.52 -15.01 -6.84
C THR A 6 -3.57 -14.12 -8.09
N SER A 7 -3.31 -12.82 -7.96
CA SER A 7 -3.42 -11.83 -9.04
C SER A 7 -2.24 -10.86 -8.99
N SER A 8 -1.89 -10.28 -10.15
CA SER A 8 -0.96 -9.14 -10.25
C SER A 8 -1.55 -7.86 -9.64
N ASP A 9 -2.88 -7.77 -9.60
CA ASP A 9 -3.62 -6.73 -8.92
C ASP A 9 -3.79 -7.09 -7.44
N LEU A 10 -2.87 -6.59 -6.60
CA LEU A 10 -2.90 -6.80 -5.15
C LEU A 10 -4.20 -6.31 -4.48
N LEU A 11 -4.91 -5.36 -5.09
CA LEU A 11 -6.13 -4.79 -4.55
C LEU A 11 -7.39 -5.56 -4.99
N ASN A 12 -7.24 -6.54 -5.88
CA ASN A 12 -8.26 -7.53 -6.28
C ASN A 12 -7.61 -8.92 -6.38
N SER A 13 -7.17 -9.43 -5.23
CA SER A 13 -6.47 -10.71 -5.13
C SER A 13 -6.91 -11.51 -3.91
N SER A 14 -6.74 -12.81 -3.99
CA SER A 14 -6.82 -13.73 -2.86
C SER A 14 -5.42 -14.01 -2.34
N ILE A 15 -5.29 -14.16 -1.03
CA ILE A 15 -4.03 -14.38 -0.32
C ILE A 15 -4.06 -15.78 0.26
N THR A 16 -3.17 -16.63 -0.21
CA THR A 16 -3.04 -18.04 0.20
C THR A 16 -1.72 -18.25 0.91
N ASP A 17 -1.71 -18.99 2.02
CA ASP A 17 -0.46 -19.48 2.60
C ASP A 17 0.03 -20.68 1.79
N LEU A 18 1.18 -20.54 1.14
CA LEU A 18 1.78 -21.59 0.32
C LEU A 18 2.21 -22.80 1.14
N GLY A 19 2.53 -22.63 2.43
CA GLY A 19 2.94 -23.74 3.28
C GLY A 19 1.80 -24.72 3.55
N SER A 20 0.61 -24.18 3.83
CA SER A 20 -0.59 -24.98 4.14
C SER A 20 -1.55 -25.17 2.97
N GLY A 21 -1.44 -24.36 1.92
CA GLY A 21 -2.43 -24.27 0.84
C GLY A 21 -3.74 -23.58 1.26
N VAL A 22 -3.82 -23.04 2.48
CA VAL A 22 -5.04 -22.43 3.01
C VAL A 22 -5.19 -21.01 2.49
N HIS A 23 -6.34 -20.74 1.88
CA HIS A 23 -6.76 -19.38 1.58
C HIS A 23 -6.98 -18.63 2.90
N LEU A 24 -6.31 -17.50 3.11
CA LEU A 24 -6.41 -16.72 4.35
C LEU A 24 -7.32 -15.51 4.19
N PHE A 25 -7.14 -14.75 3.11
CA PHE A 25 -7.85 -13.49 2.90
C PHE A 25 -8.24 -13.28 1.45
N ALA A 26 -9.36 -12.59 1.23
CA ALA A 26 -9.71 -12.03 -0.07
C ALA A 26 -9.70 -10.51 0.00
N VAL A 27 -8.97 -9.88 -0.92
CA VAL A 27 -8.87 -8.42 -1.10
C VAL A 27 -9.65 -8.05 -2.36
N HIS A 28 -10.59 -7.11 -2.24
CA HIS A 28 -11.38 -6.63 -3.36
C HIS A 28 -11.55 -5.12 -3.31
N THR A 29 -11.50 -4.47 -4.46
CA THR A 29 -11.67 -3.03 -4.60
C THR A 29 -12.87 -2.70 -5.46
N GLU A 30 -13.77 -1.91 -4.89
CA GLU A 30 -14.96 -1.41 -5.56
C GLU A 30 -14.93 0.11 -5.69
N SER A 31 -15.60 0.63 -6.72
CA SER A 31 -15.82 2.08 -6.86
C SER A 31 -17.24 2.46 -6.54
N PHE A 32 -17.40 3.58 -5.83
CA PHE A 32 -18.68 4.14 -5.45
C PHE A 32 -18.66 5.67 -5.63
N TYR A 33 -19.83 6.31 -5.58
CA TYR A 33 -19.93 7.76 -5.67
C TYR A 33 -20.28 8.33 -4.29
N THR A 34 -19.59 9.39 -3.90
CA THR A 34 -19.91 10.22 -2.72
C THR A 34 -20.34 11.60 -3.17
N THR A 35 -21.21 12.24 -2.40
CA THR A 35 -21.55 13.64 -2.61
C THR A 35 -20.64 14.50 -1.74
N GLU A 36 -19.92 15.43 -2.36
CA GLU A 36 -19.02 16.36 -1.67
C GLU A 36 -19.43 17.81 -1.93
N ARG A 37 -19.50 18.59 -0.85
CA ARG A 37 -19.77 20.02 -0.91
C ARG A 37 -18.50 20.77 -1.24
N VAL A 38 -18.44 21.33 -2.44
CA VAL A 38 -17.31 22.14 -2.89
C VAL A 38 -17.76 23.60 -2.93
N TYR A 39 -17.01 24.45 -2.24
CA TYR A 39 -17.21 25.90 -2.32
C TYR A 39 -16.52 26.44 -3.57
N HIS A 40 -17.27 27.10 -4.43
CA HIS A 40 -16.73 27.81 -5.58
C HIS A 40 -16.93 29.32 -5.40
N PRO A 41 -15.88 30.15 -5.50
CA PRO A 41 -15.95 31.59 -5.18
C PRO A 41 -17.00 32.37 -5.97
N LEU A 42 -17.33 31.92 -7.19
CA LEU A 42 -18.26 32.61 -8.09
C LEU A 42 -19.68 32.03 -8.08
N THR A 43 -19.84 30.76 -7.68
CA THR A 43 -21.12 30.04 -7.83
C THR A 43 -21.66 29.48 -6.50
N GLY A 44 -20.99 29.77 -5.39
CA GLY A 44 -21.38 29.33 -4.06
C GLY A 44 -21.04 27.86 -3.81
N THR A 45 -21.71 27.25 -2.83
CA THR A 45 -21.50 25.84 -2.49
C THR A 45 -22.28 24.97 -3.48
N GLN A 46 -21.59 24.07 -4.15
CA GLN A 46 -22.19 23.08 -5.04
C GLN A 46 -21.92 21.67 -4.53
N ASP A 47 -22.96 20.83 -4.56
CA ASP A 47 -22.84 19.40 -4.34
C ASP A 47 -22.27 18.77 -5.62
N THR A 48 -21.10 18.14 -5.49
CA THR A 48 -20.43 17.46 -6.60
C THR A 48 -20.41 15.96 -6.32
N SER A 49 -20.73 15.17 -7.33
CA SER A 49 -20.59 13.72 -7.26
C SER A 49 -19.15 13.35 -7.53
N VAL A 50 -18.47 12.80 -6.52
CA VAL A 50 -17.07 12.41 -6.55
C VAL A 50 -16.99 10.89 -6.56
N ARG A 51 -16.31 10.34 -7.57
CA ARG A 51 -16.02 8.90 -7.61
C ARG A 51 -14.93 8.57 -6.59
N ARG A 52 -15.27 7.74 -5.61
CA ARG A 52 -14.39 7.20 -4.57
C ARG A 52 -14.20 5.70 -4.76
N ARG A 53 -13.24 5.14 -4.03
CA ARG A 53 -12.98 3.70 -4.04
C ARG A 53 -12.76 3.15 -2.66
N ARG A 54 -13.10 1.89 -2.46
CA ARG A 54 -12.94 1.17 -1.21
C ARG A 54 -12.30 -0.17 -1.50
N THR A 55 -11.17 -0.45 -0.86
CA THR A 55 -10.60 -1.80 -0.80
C THR A 55 -11.07 -2.45 0.50
N VAL A 56 -11.57 -3.67 0.42
CA VAL A 56 -12.01 -4.48 1.56
C VAL A 56 -11.18 -5.74 1.59
N MET A 57 -10.68 -6.10 2.77
CA MET A 57 -10.07 -7.39 3.04
C MET A 57 -10.97 -8.21 3.95
N THR A 58 -11.28 -9.43 3.53
CA THR A 58 -12.14 -10.39 4.24
C THR A 58 -11.36 -11.63 4.63
N ASP A 59 -11.69 -12.23 5.77
CA ASP A 59 -11.15 -13.53 6.19
C ASP A 59 -11.89 -14.72 5.55
N VAL A 60 -11.48 -15.93 5.91
CA VAL A 60 -12.10 -17.19 5.47
C VAL A 60 -13.58 -17.33 5.81
N HIS A 61 -14.07 -16.56 6.80
CA HIS A 61 -15.47 -16.54 7.21
C HIS A 61 -16.22 -15.36 6.58
N GLN A 62 -15.66 -14.70 5.56
CA GLN A 62 -16.22 -13.51 4.91
C GLN A 62 -16.40 -12.32 5.85
N ARG A 63 -15.73 -12.32 7.00
CA ARG A 63 -15.74 -11.18 7.92
C ARG A 63 -14.74 -10.14 7.44
N ARG A 64 -15.15 -8.88 7.41
CA ARG A 64 -14.27 -7.77 7.06
C ARG A 64 -13.24 -7.58 8.16
N VAL A 65 -11.97 -7.76 7.82
CA VAL A 65 -10.84 -7.57 8.73
C VAL A 65 -10.10 -6.26 8.49
N ALA A 66 -10.18 -5.72 7.28
CA ALA A 66 -9.70 -4.37 6.99
C ALA A 66 -10.49 -3.70 5.87
N GLU A 67 -10.50 -2.37 5.89
CA GLU A 67 -11.05 -1.51 4.84
C GLU A 67 -10.14 -0.32 4.62
N ILE A 68 -9.93 0.05 3.36
CA ILE A 68 -9.17 1.25 2.95
C ILE A 68 -10.07 2.08 2.03
N PHE A 69 -10.35 3.31 2.43
CA PHE A 69 -11.05 4.29 1.61
C PHE A 69 -10.04 5.13 0.84
N TRP A 70 -10.23 5.27 -0.46
CA TRP A 70 -9.28 5.92 -1.35
C TRP A 70 -9.82 7.24 -1.91
N ALA A 71 -8.92 8.23 -1.92
CA ALA A 71 -9.01 9.48 -2.64
C ALA A 71 -7.99 9.47 -3.79
N GLY A 72 -8.34 8.83 -4.91
CA GLY A 72 -7.37 8.53 -5.95
C GLY A 72 -6.34 7.49 -5.46
N ARG A 73 -5.04 7.82 -5.48
CA ARG A 73 -3.95 6.99 -4.93
C ARG A 73 -3.66 7.24 -3.45
N VAL A 74 -4.39 8.15 -2.81
CA VAL A 74 -4.18 8.52 -1.41
C VAL A 74 -5.18 7.74 -0.56
N PRO A 75 -4.75 6.90 0.39
CA PRO A 75 -5.66 6.35 1.39
C PRO A 75 -6.13 7.51 2.27
N HIS A 76 -7.44 7.64 2.41
CA HIS A 76 -8.11 8.71 3.15
C HIS A 76 -8.58 8.25 4.54
N SER A 77 -8.99 6.99 4.67
CA SER A 77 -9.37 6.39 5.94
C SER A 77 -9.07 4.90 5.89
N ILE A 78 -8.57 4.36 6.99
CA ILE A 78 -8.21 2.95 7.12
C ILE A 78 -8.92 2.39 8.34
N ARG A 79 -9.53 1.21 8.21
CA ARG A 79 -10.16 0.49 9.30
C ARG A 79 -9.55 -0.89 9.41
N ILE A 80 -9.09 -1.30 10.60
CA ILE A 80 -8.46 -2.60 10.84
C ILE A 80 -9.10 -3.23 12.07
N HIS A 81 -9.64 -4.43 11.95
CA HIS A 81 -10.33 -5.15 13.03
C HIS A 81 -11.39 -4.31 13.79
N GLY A 82 -12.04 -3.38 13.09
CA GLY A 82 -13.06 -2.49 13.66
C GLY A 82 -12.53 -1.17 14.23
N GLU A 83 -11.22 -1.03 14.43
CA GLU A 83 -10.57 0.23 14.77
C GLU A 83 -10.44 1.11 13.52
N THR A 84 -10.98 2.33 13.58
CA THR A 84 -10.79 3.34 12.54
C THR A 84 -9.57 4.18 12.85
N LEU A 85 -8.66 4.28 11.89
CA LEU A 85 -7.48 5.14 11.96
C LEU A 85 -7.82 6.51 11.41
N ASP A 86 -7.43 7.56 12.14
CA ASP A 86 -7.73 8.96 11.78
C ASP A 86 -7.08 9.38 10.45
N ASP A 87 -5.91 8.82 10.12
CA ASP A 87 -5.23 8.95 8.82
C ASP A 87 -4.20 7.81 8.64
N VAL A 88 -3.59 7.74 7.47
CA VAL A 88 -2.46 6.85 7.13
C VAL A 88 -1.28 7.02 8.10
N THR A 89 -1.08 8.21 8.65
CA THR A 89 0.01 8.46 9.60
C THR A 89 -0.17 7.67 10.90
N ALA A 90 -1.41 7.39 11.31
CA ALA A 90 -1.69 6.55 12.47
C ALA A 90 -1.27 5.08 12.26
N LEU A 91 -1.35 4.57 11.02
CA LEU A 91 -0.79 3.25 10.66
C LEU A 91 0.74 3.23 10.78
N PHE A 92 1.37 4.37 10.53
CA PHE A 92 2.82 4.54 10.52
C PHE A 92 3.37 5.29 11.74
N ASN A 93 2.77 5.04 12.92
CA ASN A 93 3.23 5.57 14.20
C ASN A 93 3.40 7.11 14.24
N GLY A 94 2.44 7.84 13.66
CA GLY A 94 2.48 9.31 13.57
C GLY A 94 3.56 9.84 12.63
N CYS A 95 4.08 8.99 11.73
CA CYS A 95 5.04 9.44 10.73
C CYS A 95 4.35 10.36 9.72
N ASP A 96 4.58 11.66 9.87
CA ASP A 96 4.05 12.71 8.97
C ASP A 96 5.04 13.08 7.86
N SER A 97 6.28 12.59 7.94
CA SER A 97 7.33 12.82 6.96
C SER A 97 8.16 11.57 6.73
N VAL A 98 8.24 11.16 5.48
CA VAL A 98 9.17 10.13 5.02
C VAL A 98 10.60 10.65 5.11
N THR A 99 11.47 9.92 5.79
CA THR A 99 12.91 10.14 5.68
C THR A 99 13.42 9.36 4.48
N ILE A 100 13.69 10.07 3.37
CA ILE A 100 14.52 9.51 2.29
C ILE A 100 15.96 9.69 2.74
N ILE A 101 16.60 8.61 3.18
CA ILE A 101 18.02 8.66 3.54
C ILE A 101 18.83 8.53 2.25
N SER A 102 19.32 9.66 1.76
CA SER A 102 20.15 9.72 0.56
C SER A 102 21.62 9.47 0.91
N HIS A 103 22.01 8.21 1.11
CA HIS A 103 23.42 7.83 1.10
C HIS A 103 23.61 6.54 0.30
N ARG A 104 24.00 6.69 -0.98
CA ARG A 104 24.36 5.65 -1.97
C ARG A 104 23.28 4.60 -2.32
N SER A 105 22.38 4.23 -1.43
CA SER A 105 21.13 3.51 -1.70
C SER A 105 19.99 4.42 -1.24
N SER A 106 19.28 5.07 -2.16
CA SER A 106 18.09 5.85 -1.79
C SER A 106 17.09 4.91 -1.14
N GLU A 107 16.97 5.01 0.18
CA GLU A 107 16.12 4.16 1.00
C GLU A 107 15.01 5.00 1.62
N LEU A 108 13.80 4.45 1.54
CA LEU A 108 12.58 4.97 2.17
C LEU A 108 12.38 4.18 3.46
N ARG A 109 12.43 4.85 4.61
CA ARG A 109 12.18 4.24 5.92
C ARG A 109 10.89 4.80 6.53
N VAL A 110 9.97 3.92 6.88
CA VAL A 110 8.66 4.29 7.45
C VAL A 110 8.35 3.40 8.66
N PRO A 111 8.27 3.96 9.88
CA PRO A 111 7.93 3.18 11.07
C PRO A 111 6.49 2.71 11.02
N THR A 112 6.17 1.61 11.71
CA THR A 112 4.83 1.07 11.85
C THR A 112 4.36 1.11 13.29
N ARG A 113 3.05 1.11 13.50
CA ARG A 113 2.43 0.97 14.82
C ARG A 113 2.81 -0.32 15.54
N ILE A 114 3.13 -1.39 14.80
CA ILE A 114 3.54 -2.69 15.37
C ILE A 114 5.01 -2.73 15.84
N GLY A 115 5.70 -1.60 15.93
CA GLY A 115 7.06 -1.51 16.47
C GLY A 115 8.17 -1.94 15.50
N ALA A 116 7.87 -1.97 14.20
CA ALA A 116 8.79 -2.30 13.13
C ALA A 116 8.98 -1.12 12.17
N VAL A 117 9.87 -1.26 11.19
CA VAL A 117 10.16 -0.23 10.17
C VAL A 117 10.15 -0.86 8.80
N TRP A 118 9.31 -0.34 7.92
CA TRP A 118 9.41 -0.64 6.50
C TRP A 118 10.65 0.03 5.92
N VAL A 119 11.49 -0.75 5.25
CA VAL A 119 12.66 -0.32 4.49
C VAL A 119 12.39 -0.65 3.03
N ALA A 120 12.22 0.40 2.23
CA ALA A 120 11.87 0.29 0.83
C ALA A 120 12.97 0.88 -0.04
N THR A 121 13.37 0.14 -1.07
CA THR A 121 14.25 0.60 -2.14
C THR A 121 13.51 0.57 -3.47
N ARG A 122 14.20 0.94 -4.55
CA ARG A 122 13.66 0.70 -5.90
C ARG A 122 13.37 -0.78 -6.18
N ARG A 123 14.07 -1.72 -5.53
CA ARG A 123 14.03 -3.15 -5.84
C ARG A 123 13.44 -4.04 -4.75
N SER A 124 13.37 -3.56 -3.51
CA SER A 124 12.94 -4.34 -2.37
C SER A 124 11.98 -3.55 -1.49
N LEU A 125 11.12 -4.28 -0.79
CA LEU A 125 10.26 -3.79 0.28
C LEU A 125 10.31 -4.79 1.42
N GLU A 126 10.90 -4.39 2.54
CA GLU A 126 11.19 -5.25 3.69
C GLU A 126 10.68 -4.61 4.97
N LEU A 127 10.11 -5.40 5.86
CA LEU A 127 9.78 -4.99 7.23
C LEU A 127 10.88 -5.50 8.15
N ARG A 128 11.48 -4.59 8.92
CA ARG A 128 12.57 -4.91 9.85
C ARG A 128 12.22 -4.50 11.27
N GLY A 129 12.64 -5.28 12.26
CA GLY A 129 12.49 -4.92 13.66
C GLY A 129 13.18 -3.59 13.95
N ASN A 130 12.50 -2.64 14.60
CA ASN A 130 13.05 -1.30 14.80
C ASN A 130 14.32 -1.31 15.68
N ALA A 131 14.32 -2.15 16.72
CA ALA A 131 15.45 -2.28 17.65
C ALA A 131 16.51 -3.30 17.17
N SER A 132 16.10 -4.45 16.63
CA SER A 132 17.03 -5.53 16.25
C SER A 132 17.57 -5.41 14.82
N GLY A 133 16.86 -4.73 13.92
CA GLY A 133 17.17 -4.69 12.49
C GLY A 133 16.90 -6.01 11.74
N GLU A 134 16.43 -7.04 12.45
CA GLU A 134 16.13 -8.35 11.91
C GLU A 134 14.98 -8.30 10.91
N LEU A 135 15.05 -9.15 9.89
CA LEU A 135 14.04 -9.24 8.85
C LEU A 135 12.79 -9.92 9.40
N GLN A 136 11.68 -9.18 9.48
CA GLN A 136 10.39 -9.71 9.90
C GLN A 136 9.52 -10.09 8.72
N SER A 137 9.60 -9.34 7.61
CA SER A 137 8.87 -9.64 6.39
C SER A 137 9.57 -9.10 5.14
N ALA A 138 9.37 -9.76 3.99
CA ALA A 138 9.86 -9.30 2.70
C ALA A 138 8.79 -9.48 1.62
N PHE A 139 8.60 -8.46 0.80
CA PHE A 139 7.68 -8.48 -0.34
C PHE A 139 8.44 -8.67 -1.66
N TYR A 140 8.05 -9.70 -2.40
CA TYR A 140 8.65 -10.09 -3.69
C TYR A 140 7.62 -9.89 -4.80
N PRO A 141 7.59 -8.71 -5.45
CA PRO A 141 6.63 -8.46 -6.52
C PRO A 141 7.02 -9.19 -7.80
N ASN A 142 6.02 -9.70 -8.54
CA ASN A 142 6.19 -10.34 -9.86
C ASN A 142 7.42 -11.26 -9.91
N SER A 143 7.48 -12.22 -8.99
CA SER A 143 8.61 -13.10 -8.78
C SER A 143 8.23 -14.55 -9.05
N VAL A 144 9.24 -15.38 -9.29
CA VAL A 144 9.15 -16.84 -9.40
C VAL A 144 9.97 -17.44 -8.28
N GLN A 145 9.40 -18.42 -7.59
CA GLN A 145 10.10 -19.15 -6.55
C GLN A 145 10.86 -20.34 -7.17
N VAL A 146 12.17 -20.40 -6.96
CA VAL A 146 13.01 -21.55 -7.34
C VAL A 146 13.67 -22.08 -6.05
N GLY A 147 13.15 -23.19 -5.54
CA GLY A 147 13.52 -23.69 -4.21
C GLY A 147 13.12 -22.69 -3.11
N HIS A 148 14.11 -22.21 -2.36
CA HIS A 148 13.91 -21.21 -1.29
C HIS A 148 14.28 -19.78 -1.72
N GLN A 149 14.53 -19.56 -3.01
CA GLN A 149 14.92 -18.25 -3.54
C GLN A 149 13.82 -17.66 -4.41
N PHE A 150 13.65 -16.34 -4.31
CA PHE A 150 12.75 -15.56 -5.13
C PHE A 150 13.54 -14.83 -6.20
N HIS A 151 13.18 -15.06 -7.45
CA HIS A 151 13.78 -14.38 -8.60
C HIS A 151 12.73 -13.50 -9.26
N PRO A 152 13.05 -12.23 -9.59
CA PRO A 152 12.15 -11.41 -10.40
C PRO A 152 11.80 -12.13 -11.71
N ALA A 153 10.52 -12.16 -12.07
CA ALA A 153 10.10 -12.75 -13.33
C ALA A 153 10.60 -11.90 -14.50
N SER A 154 10.96 -12.55 -15.62
CA SER A 154 11.53 -11.90 -16.80
C SER A 154 10.58 -10.94 -17.51
N MET A 155 9.26 -11.11 -17.31
CA MET A 155 8.24 -10.22 -17.86
C MET A 155 7.18 -9.88 -16.79
N PRO A 156 6.58 -8.68 -16.83
CA PRO A 156 5.43 -8.32 -16.00
C PRO A 156 4.29 -9.34 -16.16
N GLY A 157 3.72 -9.79 -15.05
CA GLY A 157 2.57 -10.71 -15.02
C GLY A 157 2.92 -12.19 -15.18
N MET A 158 4.19 -12.54 -15.42
CA MET A 158 4.62 -13.94 -15.47
C MET A 158 4.94 -14.53 -14.09
N GLY A 159 5.21 -13.68 -13.10
CA GLY A 159 5.44 -14.10 -11.72
C GLY A 159 4.19 -13.94 -10.87
N SER A 160 4.28 -14.40 -9.62
CA SER A 160 3.30 -14.07 -8.59
C SER A 160 3.87 -13.00 -7.66
N HIS A 161 2.99 -12.37 -6.86
CA HIS A 161 3.45 -11.58 -5.73
C HIS A 161 3.56 -12.50 -4.51
N PHE A 162 4.67 -12.43 -3.81
CA PHE A 162 4.87 -13.15 -2.55
C PHE A 162 5.12 -12.18 -1.40
N LEU A 163 4.60 -12.52 -0.23
CA LEU A 163 4.90 -11.84 1.02
C LEU A 163 5.37 -12.88 2.03
N GLU A 164 6.67 -12.87 2.33
CA GLU A 164 7.27 -13.76 3.32
C GLU A 164 7.19 -13.12 4.70
N ILE A 165 6.79 -13.90 5.70
CA ILE A 165 6.60 -13.48 7.09
C ILE A 165 7.40 -14.41 7.99
N HIS A 166 8.37 -13.88 8.71
CA HIS A 166 9.25 -14.64 9.60
C HIS A 166 8.72 -14.65 11.03
N GLU A 167 8.54 -13.46 11.61
CA GLU A 167 8.25 -13.30 13.05
C GLU A 167 7.17 -12.24 13.26
N LEU A 168 5.91 -12.63 13.11
CA LEU A 168 4.77 -11.78 13.43
C LEU A 168 3.67 -12.59 14.11
N HIS A 169 3.08 -11.99 15.14
CA HIS A 169 1.87 -12.54 15.75
C HIS A 169 0.74 -12.54 14.72
N SER A 170 -0.06 -13.60 14.70
CA SER A 170 -1.21 -13.72 13.79
C SER A 170 -2.16 -12.52 13.87
N ALA A 171 -2.31 -11.92 15.05
CA ALA A 171 -3.10 -10.71 15.28
C ALA A 171 -2.60 -9.46 14.53
N GLN A 172 -1.31 -9.40 14.15
CA GLN A 172 -0.70 -8.27 13.45
C GLN A 172 -0.65 -8.47 11.92
N MET A 173 -1.02 -9.66 11.44
CA MET A 173 -0.90 -10.02 10.03
C MET A 173 -1.73 -9.13 9.11
N VAL A 174 -2.97 -8.82 9.50
CA VAL A 174 -3.88 -7.94 8.74
C VAL A 174 -3.28 -6.56 8.61
N GLU A 175 -2.75 -6.01 9.71
CA GLU A 175 -2.10 -4.70 9.69
C GLU A 175 -0.83 -4.70 8.86
N MET A 176 -0.01 -5.74 8.95
CA MET A 176 1.17 -5.89 8.13
C MET A 176 0.80 -5.94 6.64
N ILE A 177 -0.20 -6.72 6.23
CA ILE A 177 -0.67 -6.78 4.83
C ILE A 177 -1.16 -5.40 4.37
N VAL A 178 -2.02 -4.75 5.15
CA VAL A 178 -2.53 -3.40 4.83
C VAL A 178 -1.40 -2.39 4.68
N SER A 179 -0.44 -2.39 5.62
CA SER A 179 0.73 -1.51 5.56
C SER A 179 1.64 -1.82 4.38
N CYS A 180 1.81 -3.10 4.01
CA CYS A 180 2.56 -3.52 2.83
C CYS A 180 1.93 -2.99 1.54
N LEU A 181 0.60 -3.07 1.39
CA LEU A 181 -0.12 -2.53 0.23
C LEU A 181 0.13 -1.02 0.06
N ILE A 182 0.03 -0.27 1.16
CA ILE A 182 0.25 1.18 1.15
C ILE A 182 1.72 1.51 0.89
N MET A 183 2.64 0.77 1.50
CA MET A 183 4.07 0.96 1.30
C MET A 183 4.51 0.63 -0.13
N GLU A 184 3.90 -0.35 -0.79
CA GLU A 184 4.19 -0.64 -2.19
C GLU A 184 3.76 0.50 -3.11
N ILE A 185 2.59 1.11 -2.86
CA ILE A 185 2.15 2.32 -3.58
C ILE A 185 3.15 3.47 -3.35
N LEU A 186 3.52 3.72 -2.09
CA LEU A 186 4.49 4.76 -1.72
C LEU A 186 5.84 4.55 -2.40
N ARG A 187 6.38 3.34 -2.31
CA ARG A 187 7.66 2.95 -2.90
C ARG A 187 7.68 3.19 -4.40
N ARG A 188 6.63 2.80 -5.12
CA ARG A 188 6.54 3.01 -6.57
C ARG A 188 6.56 4.48 -6.96
N ASN A 189 5.80 5.30 -6.23
CA ASN A 189 5.77 6.74 -6.47
C ASN A 189 7.14 7.38 -6.17
N VAL A 190 7.77 7.03 -5.05
CA VAL A 190 9.09 7.58 -4.65
C VAL A 190 10.20 7.18 -5.63
N PHE A 191 10.22 5.94 -6.09
CA PHE A 191 11.30 5.40 -6.93
C PHE A 191 10.98 5.35 -8.43
N ASN A 192 9.85 5.94 -8.85
CA ASN A 192 9.36 5.91 -10.22
C ASN A 192 9.41 4.50 -10.85
N VAL A 193 8.93 3.52 -10.09
CA VAL A 193 8.78 2.14 -10.56
C VAL A 193 7.50 2.07 -11.40
N SER A 194 7.51 1.29 -12.47
CA SER A 194 6.35 1.16 -13.38
C SER A 194 5.05 0.90 -12.60
N PRO A 195 3.91 1.48 -13.01
CA PRO A 195 2.64 1.27 -12.32
C PRO A 195 2.22 -0.20 -12.32
N HIS A 196 1.54 -0.62 -11.26
CA HIS A 196 0.86 -1.91 -11.21
C HIS A 196 -0.48 -1.88 -11.93
N ASP A 197 -1.02 -3.05 -12.27
CA ASP A 197 -2.38 -3.17 -12.82
C ASP A 197 -3.40 -2.49 -11.87
N PHE A 198 -3.18 -2.61 -10.57
CA PHE A 198 -4.04 -1.98 -9.58
C PHE A 198 -3.98 -0.45 -9.53
N ASP A 199 -2.91 0.18 -10.04
CA ASP A 199 -2.85 1.65 -10.12
C ASP A 199 -3.91 2.19 -11.10
N GLN A 200 -4.29 1.39 -12.09
CA GLN A 200 -5.40 1.69 -13.00
C GLN A 200 -6.73 1.72 -12.24
N HIS A 201 -6.86 0.86 -11.23
CA HIS A 201 -7.99 0.84 -10.32
C HIS A 201 -7.96 1.95 -9.28
N LEU A 202 -6.90 2.76 -9.14
CA LEU A 202 -6.89 3.90 -8.21
C LEU A 202 -7.16 5.25 -8.88
N GLY A 203 -7.10 5.33 -10.22
CA GLY A 203 -7.47 6.51 -11.01
C GLY A 203 -6.71 7.81 -10.65
N PRO A 204 -7.00 8.93 -11.32
CA PRO A 204 -6.37 10.21 -11.00
C PRO A 204 -6.94 10.82 -9.71
N CYS A 205 -6.08 11.35 -8.85
CA CYS A 205 -6.50 12.21 -7.73
C CYS A 205 -7.09 13.51 -8.32
N ARG A 206 -8.42 13.65 -8.37
CA ARG A 206 -9.07 14.83 -8.96
C ARG A 206 -8.99 16.10 -8.11
N HIS A 207 -8.52 16.00 -6.88
CA HIS A 207 -8.25 17.15 -6.03
C HIS A 207 -6.94 16.92 -5.29
N SER A 208 -5.89 17.67 -5.65
CA SER A 208 -4.89 18.06 -4.68
C SER A 208 -5.58 19.06 -3.76
N ASP A 209 -6.27 18.58 -2.74
CA ASP A 209 -6.63 19.46 -1.63
C ASP A 209 -5.29 19.97 -1.07
N PRO A 210 -4.98 21.28 -1.17
CA PRO A 210 -3.73 21.84 -0.67
C PRO A 210 -3.58 21.68 0.84
N THR A 211 -4.66 21.26 1.53
CA THR A 211 -4.65 20.94 2.96
C THR A 211 -4.46 19.44 3.27
N SER A 212 -4.32 18.57 2.26
CA SER A 212 -4.09 17.14 2.49
C SER A 212 -2.73 16.92 3.17
N ARG A 213 -2.78 16.71 4.48
CA ARG A 213 -1.62 16.46 5.35
C ARG A 213 -1.06 15.04 5.22
N SER A 214 -1.75 14.17 4.48
CA SER A 214 -1.39 12.77 4.32
C SER A 214 0.01 12.62 3.73
N LEU A 215 0.86 11.84 4.42
CA LEU A 215 2.17 11.39 3.94
C LEU A 215 2.11 10.87 2.50
N VAL A 216 1.04 10.14 2.16
CA VAL A 216 0.82 9.60 0.82
C VAL A 216 0.44 10.70 -0.16
N ALA A 217 -0.37 11.70 0.21
CA ALA A 217 -0.66 12.82 -0.68
C ALA A 217 0.59 13.63 -1.05
N ARG A 218 1.52 13.81 -0.11
CA ARG A 218 2.81 14.48 -0.36
C ARG A 218 3.72 13.69 -1.30
N LEU A 219 3.65 12.36 -1.27
CA LEU A 219 4.50 11.47 -2.07
C LEU A 219 3.85 10.96 -3.35
N ALA A 220 2.52 10.98 -3.43
CA ALA A 220 1.71 10.57 -4.57
C ALA A 220 1.29 11.74 -5.46
N GLY A 221 1.80 12.96 -5.20
CA GLY A 221 1.65 14.10 -6.09
C GLY A 221 2.11 13.76 -7.52
N PRO A 222 1.60 14.47 -8.54
CA PRO A 222 1.89 14.16 -9.94
C PRO A 222 3.40 14.04 -10.12
N SER A 223 3.84 12.93 -10.74
CA SER A 223 5.23 12.67 -11.07
C SER A 223 5.87 13.97 -11.55
N ARG A 224 6.74 14.57 -10.72
CA ARG A 224 7.51 15.71 -11.18
C ARG A 224 8.24 15.22 -12.41
N VAL A 225 7.89 15.77 -13.56
CA VAL A 225 8.76 15.73 -14.73
C VAL A 225 10.03 16.42 -14.23
N TRP A 226 11.05 15.61 -13.92
CA TRP A 226 12.40 16.14 -13.73
C TRP A 226 12.78 16.65 -15.11
N SER A 227 12.55 17.95 -15.34
CA SER A 227 13.17 18.64 -16.45
C SER A 227 14.67 18.52 -16.25
N THR A 228 15.29 17.59 -16.97
CA THR A 228 16.73 17.58 -17.19
C THR A 228 17.05 18.86 -17.94
N THR A 229 17.46 19.88 -17.21
CA THR A 229 18.25 20.96 -17.81
C THR A 229 19.62 20.34 -18.07
N VAL A 230 19.93 20.19 -19.36
CA VAL A 230 21.25 19.83 -19.89
C VAL A 230 22.23 20.96 -19.60
#